data_AF-G0MWU1-F1
#
_entry.id   AF-G0MWU1-F1
#
_cell.length_a   1.000
_cell.length_b   1.000
_cell.length_c   1.000
_cell.angle_alpha   90.00
_cell.angle_beta   90.00
_cell.angle_gamma   90.00
#
_symmetry.space_group_name_H-M   'P 1'
#
loop_
_entity.id
_entity.type
_entity.pdbx_description
1 polymer ?
#
loop_
_entity_poly.entity_id
_entity_poly.type
_entity_poly.pdbx_seq_one_letter_code
_entity_poly.pdbx_strand_id
1 'polypeptide(L)'
;MFGAQEYNLSICLMKWPRNQSNQDELFMRLMPCCNICSFPYTETGIHTPRIIITCGHTICEQCANNLLNVKLESVLVCPFCQKPTVVDGPAGILPKNFALLEQIY
;
A
#
# COMPACT_ATOMS: atom_id res chain seq x y z
N MET A 1 -1.65 27.13 -18.62
CA MET A 1 -0.61 26.08 -18.58
C MET A 1 0.09 26.16 -17.24
N PHE A 2 -0.35 25.38 -16.25
CA PHE A 2 0.42 25.12 -15.04
C PHE A 2 0.23 23.64 -14.75
N GLY A 3 1.29 22.87 -15.02
CA GLY A 3 1.32 21.44 -14.79
C GLY A 3 1.39 21.16 -13.29
N ALA A 4 0.48 20.34 -12.79
CA ALA A 4 0.67 19.67 -11.53
C ALA A 4 1.73 18.60 -11.77
N GLN A 5 2.92 18.78 -11.20
CA GLN A 5 3.90 17.70 -11.11
C GLN A 5 3.31 16.60 -10.23
N GLU A 6 3.24 15.41 -10.80
CA GLU A 6 2.78 14.18 -10.20
C GLU A 6 3.67 13.78 -9.02
N TYR A 7 3.20 14.03 -7.79
CA TYR A 7 3.77 13.37 -6.61
C TYR A 7 3.20 11.94 -6.58
N ASN A 8 4.07 10.95 -6.76
CA ASN A 8 3.83 9.50 -6.79
C ASN A 8 3.31 8.92 -5.46
N LEU A 9 2.22 9.45 -4.89
CA LEU A 9 1.66 8.98 -3.62
C LEU A 9 0.15 8.76 -3.78
N SER A 10 -0.25 7.50 -3.91
CA SER A 10 -1.63 7.04 -3.82
C SER A 10 -2.23 7.41 -2.48
N ILE A 11 -2.92 8.54 -2.44
CA ILE A 11 -3.61 9.06 -1.26
C ILE A 11 -5.10 8.76 -1.40
N CYS A 12 -5.74 8.20 -0.36
CA CYS A 12 -7.19 8.19 -0.27
C CYS A 12 -7.70 9.24 0.70
N LEU A 13 -8.75 9.94 0.29
CA LEU A 13 -9.48 10.86 1.15
C LEU A 13 -10.47 10.06 2.00
N MET A 14 -10.14 9.86 3.28
CA MET A 14 -11.03 9.23 4.26
C MET A 14 -11.39 10.23 5.35
N LYS A 15 -12.68 10.28 5.72
CA LYS A 15 -13.15 11.02 6.90
C LYS A 15 -12.88 10.16 8.14
N TRP A 16 -11.93 10.56 8.99
CA TRP A 16 -11.66 9.85 10.26
C TRP A 16 -12.18 10.67 11.45
N PRO A 17 -13.15 10.16 12.25
CA PRO A 17 -13.57 10.85 13.46
C PRO A 17 -12.55 10.60 14.57
N ARG A 18 -11.67 11.58 14.83
CA ARG A 18 -10.96 11.61 16.12
C ARG A 18 -11.89 12.24 17.15
N ASN A 19 -12.14 11.55 18.24
CA ASN A 19 -12.89 12.10 19.37
C ASN A 19 -12.03 13.18 20.05
N GLN A 20 -12.20 14.43 19.65
CA GLN A 20 -11.78 15.58 20.43
C GLN A 20 -12.94 16.54 20.50
N SER A 21 -13.42 16.72 21.72
CA SER A 21 -14.40 17.71 22.11
C SER A 21 -14.00 19.08 21.56
N ASN A 22 -14.83 19.60 20.66
CA ASN A 22 -14.81 20.93 20.05
C ASN A 22 -13.85 21.20 18.87
N GLN A 23 -14.53 21.53 17.76
CA GLN A 23 -14.20 22.36 16.62
C GLN A 23 -13.81 21.65 15.30
N ASP A 24 -14.73 21.88 14.36
CA ASP A 24 -14.80 21.45 12.97
C ASP A 24 -13.62 21.92 12.12
N GLU A 25 -12.49 21.24 12.24
CA GLU A 25 -11.54 21.19 11.13
C GLU A 25 -11.49 19.76 10.58
N LEU A 26 -11.95 19.63 9.34
CA LEU A 26 -11.80 18.45 8.51
C LEU A 26 -10.30 18.19 8.35
N PHE A 27 -9.69 17.47 9.28
CA PHE A 27 -8.30 17.04 9.16
C PHE A 27 -8.26 16.04 8.01
N MET A 28 -7.98 16.52 6.80
CA MET A 28 -7.64 15.69 5.65
C MET A 28 -6.31 15.00 5.95
N ARG A 29 -6.35 13.93 6.75
CA ARG A 29 -5.21 13.03 6.86
C ARG A 29 -5.12 12.34 5.50
N LEU A 30 -4.09 12.70 4.75
CA LEU A 30 -3.72 11.96 3.54
C LEU A 30 -3.34 10.56 4.02
N MET A 31 -4.22 9.59 3.82
CA MET A 31 -3.97 8.21 4.23
C MET A 31 -3.31 7.49 3.06
N PRO A 32 -2.08 6.96 3.23
CA PRO A 32 -1.43 6.15 2.22
C PRO A 32 -2.29 4.94 1.84
N CYS A 33 -2.43 4.72 0.54
CA CYS A 33 -3.22 3.65 -0.03
C CYS A 33 -2.44 2.79 -1.00
N CYS A 34 -2.91 1.57 -1.19
CA CYS A 34 -2.38 0.69 -2.22
C CYS A 34 -2.64 1.28 -3.61
N ASN A 35 -1.58 1.46 -4.41
CA ASN A 35 -1.64 1.92 -5.80
C ASN A 35 -2.43 1.00 -6.75
N ILE A 36 -2.81 -0.20 -6.31
CA ILE A 36 -3.56 -1.17 -7.13
C ILE A 36 -5.06 -1.12 -6.80
N CYS A 37 -5.42 -1.28 -5.52
CA CYS A 37 -6.83 -1.37 -5.12
C CYS A 37 -7.39 -0.09 -4.50
N SER A 38 -6.56 0.93 -4.29
CA SER A 38 -6.94 2.21 -3.65
C SER A 38 -7.58 2.03 -2.26
N PHE A 39 -7.29 0.92 -1.57
CA PHE A 39 -7.64 0.78 -0.15
C PHE A 39 -6.48 1.27 0.72
N PRO A 40 -6.78 1.95 1.84
CA PRO A 40 -5.74 2.39 2.76
C PRO A 40 -5.05 1.24 3.44
N TYR A 41 -3.77 1.46 3.71
CA TYR A 41 -2.97 0.47 4.41
C TYR A 41 -3.38 0.34 5.87
N THR A 42 -3.26 -0.88 6.39
CA THR A 42 -3.52 -1.23 7.79
C THR A 42 -2.30 -1.95 8.37
N GLU A 43 -2.09 -1.89 9.68
CA GLU A 43 -0.96 -2.61 10.31
C GLU A 43 -1.10 -4.14 10.21
N THR A 44 -2.35 -4.61 10.19
CA THR A 44 -2.71 -6.03 10.16
C THR A 44 -3.79 -6.31 9.11
N GLY A 45 -3.94 -7.57 8.73
CA GLY A 45 -4.96 -8.01 7.77
C GLY A 45 -4.57 -7.82 6.30
N ILE A 46 -5.57 -7.91 5.42
CA ILE A 46 -5.37 -8.01 3.96
C ILE A 46 -4.82 -6.73 3.31
N HIS A 47 -4.96 -5.59 3.98
CA HIS A 47 -4.43 -4.30 3.54
C HIS A 47 -3.06 -3.96 4.17
N THR A 48 -2.36 -4.95 4.74
CA THR A 48 -0.98 -4.77 5.23
C THR A 48 -0.05 -4.38 4.07
N PRO A 49 0.75 -3.30 4.17
CA PRO A 49 1.71 -2.91 3.14
C PRO A 49 2.89 -3.89 3.10
N ARG A 50 3.09 -4.54 1.97
CA ARG A 50 4.17 -5.51 1.70
C ARG A 50 5.16 -4.95 0.68
N ILE A 51 6.45 -5.08 0.99
CA ILE A 51 7.55 -4.62 0.12
C ILE A 51 7.95 -5.73 -0.85
N ILE A 52 8.00 -5.40 -2.14
CA ILE A 52 8.55 -6.27 -3.18
C ILE A 52 10.09 -6.19 -3.14
N ILE A 53 10.73 -7.25 -2.66
CA ILE A 53 12.14 -7.26 -2.22
C ILE A 53 13.12 -6.80 -3.32
N THR A 54 12.88 -7.14 -4.59
CA THR A 54 13.82 -6.80 -5.68
C THR A 54 13.77 -5.35 -6.13
N CYS A 55 12.77 -4.58 -5.72
CA CYS A 55 12.57 -3.21 -6.21
C CYS A 55 12.14 -2.17 -5.16
N GLY A 56 11.71 -2.59 -3.97
CA GLY A 56 11.28 -1.70 -2.90
C GLY A 56 9.85 -1.16 -3.03
N HIS A 57 9.16 -1.40 -4.15
CA HIS A 57 7.76 -0.97 -4.29
C HIS A 57 6.85 -1.67 -3.27
N THR A 58 5.86 -0.94 -2.79
CA THR A 58 4.92 -1.41 -1.78
C THR A 58 3.53 -1.61 -2.37
N ILE A 59 2.92 -2.75 -2.10
CA ILE A 59 1.51 -3.07 -2.44
C ILE A 59 0.85 -3.73 -1.22
N CYS A 60 -0.47 -3.77 -1.15
CA CYS A 60 -1.11 -4.48 -0.04
C CYS A 60 -1.00 -6.01 -0.20
N GLU A 61 -1.08 -6.74 0.91
CA GLU A 61 -0.99 -8.19 0.94
C GLU A 61 -2.02 -8.87 0.02
N GLN A 62 -3.26 -8.38 -0.01
CA GLN A 62 -4.30 -8.89 -0.90
C GLN A 62 -3.89 -8.79 -2.37
N CYS A 63 -3.40 -7.63 -2.81
CA CYS A 63 -2.97 -7.44 -4.18
C CYS A 63 -1.74 -8.29 -4.51
N ALA A 64 -0.81 -8.46 -3.57
CA ALA A 64 0.33 -9.34 -3.74
C ALA A 64 -0.08 -10.81 -3.89
N ASN A 65 -1.02 -11.29 -3.07
CA ASN A 65 -1.59 -12.63 -3.20
C ASN A 65 -2.29 -12.84 -4.55
N ASN A 66 -3.08 -11.85 -4.99
CA ASN A 66 -3.74 -11.93 -6.30
C ASN A 66 -2.72 -12.03 -7.45
N LEU A 67 -1.62 -11.28 -7.38
CA LEU A 67 -0.56 -11.34 -8.40
C LEU A 67 0.18 -12.68 -8.42
N LEU A 68 0.40 -13.31 -7.27
CA LEU A 68 0.99 -14.65 -7.17
C LEU A 68 0.02 -15.71 -7.73
N ASN A 69 -1.25 -15.65 -7.35
CA ASN A 69 -2.27 -16.62 -7.78
C ASN A 69 -2.49 -16.63 -9.29
N VAL A 70 -2.44 -15.45 -9.94
CA VAL A 70 -2.65 -15.34 -11.40
C VAL A 70 -1.58 -16.10 -12.20
N LYS A 71 -0.36 -16.22 -11.68
CA LYS A 71 0.76 -16.81 -12.43
C LYS A 71 1.01 -18.28 -12.14
N LEU A 72 0.36 -18.88 -11.12
CA LEU A 72 0.61 -20.26 -10.65
C LEU A 72 2.11 -20.56 -10.38
N GLU A 73 2.91 -19.52 -10.21
CA GLU A 73 4.35 -19.56 -10.03
C GLU A 73 4.69 -18.88 -8.71
N SER A 74 5.77 -19.31 -8.06
CA SER A 74 6.37 -18.64 -6.89
C SER A 74 7.06 -17.32 -7.28
N VAL A 75 6.53 -16.58 -8.27
CA VAL A 75 7.12 -15.37 -8.84
C VAL A 75 6.11 -14.24 -8.85
N LEU A 76 6.40 -13.21 -8.04
CA LEU A 76 5.69 -11.94 -8.06
C LEU A 76 6.42 -10.97 -8.99
N VAL A 77 5.76 -10.54 -10.07
CA VAL A 77 6.27 -9.48 -10.94
C VAL A 77 5.71 -8.14 -10.48
N CYS A 78 6.60 -7.19 -10.18
CA CYS A 78 6.21 -5.87 -9.72
C CYS A 78 5.38 -5.15 -10.80
N PRO A 79 4.14 -4.70 -10.53
CA PRO A 79 3.29 -4.07 -11.54
C PRO A 79 3.76 -2.66 -11.94
N PHE A 80 4.72 -2.07 -11.22
CA PHE A 80 5.21 -0.71 -11.48
C PHE A 80 6.51 -0.69 -12.30
N CYS A 81 7.38 -1.68 -12.11
CA CYS A 81 8.70 -1.70 -12.76
C CYS A 81 9.06 -3.04 -13.41
N GLN A 82 8.12 -4.00 -13.42
CA GLN A 82 8.23 -5.31 -14.08
C GLN A 82 9.38 -6.21 -13.58
N LYS A 83 10.04 -5.84 -12.47
CA LYS A 83 11.08 -6.68 -11.85
C LYS A 83 10.44 -7.92 -11.20
N PRO A 84 10.90 -9.14 -11.52
CA PRO A 84 10.44 -10.36 -10.86
C PRO A 84 11.03 -10.48 -9.45
N THR A 85 10.28 -11.11 -8.55
CA THR A 85 10.71 -11.51 -7.20
C THR A 85 10.23 -12.92 -6.95
N VAL A 86 11.13 -13.81 -6.54
CA VAL A 86 10.74 -15.15 -6.10
C VAL A 86 10.14 -15.04 -4.69
N VAL A 87 8.94 -15.58 -4.50
CA VAL A 87 8.20 -15.59 -3.24
C VAL A 87 7.78 -17.03 -2.96
N ASP A 88 8.46 -17.68 -2.02
CA ASP A 88 8.20 -19.07 -1.66
C ASP A 88 7.07 -19.16 -0.62
N GLY A 89 5.83 -19.01 -1.09
CA GLY A 89 4.63 -19.09 -0.27
C GLY A 89 3.68 -17.90 -0.43
N PRO A 90 2.79 -17.64 0.54
CA PRO A 90 1.81 -16.56 0.45
C PRO A 90 2.49 -15.19 0.56
N ALA A 91 1.87 -14.15 0.02
CA ALA A 91 2.42 -12.79 0.07
C ALA A 91 2.64 -12.25 1.50
N GLY A 92 2.02 -12.85 2.51
CA GLY A 92 2.23 -12.52 3.91
C GLY A 92 3.67 -12.72 4.40
N ILE A 93 4.50 -13.50 3.68
CA ILE A 93 5.93 -13.66 3.98
C ILE A 93 6.78 -12.45 3.56
N LEU A 94 6.27 -11.62 2.64
CA LEU A 94 6.98 -10.41 2.21
C LEU A 94 7.10 -9.44 3.40
N PRO A 95 8.21 -8.71 3.52
CA PRO A 95 8.41 -7.81 4.64
C PRO A 95 7.34 -6.70 4.65
N LYS A 96 6.86 -6.36 5.85
CA LYS A 96 5.98 -5.22 6.06
C LYS A 96 6.76 -3.92 5.81
N ASN A 97 6.10 -2.91 5.28
CA ASN A 97 6.64 -1.56 5.24
C ASN A 97 6.36 -0.82 6.56
N PHE A 98 7.19 -1.06 7.59
CA PHE A 98 7.05 -0.40 8.89
C PHE A 98 7.19 1.12 8.81
N ALA A 99 8.08 1.63 7.95
CA ALA A 99 8.24 3.08 7.74
C ALA A 99 6.96 3.74 7.21
N LEU A 100 6.20 3.05 6.35
CA LEU A 100 4.89 3.53 5.90
C LEU A 100 3.83 3.45 7.01
N LEU A 101 3.87 2.40 7.84
CA LEU A 101 2.95 2.21 8.95
C LEU A 101 3.12 3.28 10.05
N GLU A 102 4.36 3.68 10.36
CA GLU A 102 4.68 4.77 11.30
C GLU A 102 4.14 6.14 10.83
N GLN A 103 3.87 6.32 9.53
CA GLN A 103 3.22 7.55 9.05
C GLN A 103 1.69 7.52 9.26
N ILE A 104 1.12 6.32 9.42
CA ILE A 104 -0.32 6.10 9.57
C ILE A 104 -0.72 6.07 11.05
N TYR A 105 0.10 5.44 11.90
CA TYR A 105 -0.16 5.19 13.32
C TYR A 105 0.87 5.92 14.18
#